data_AF-A0A533WL33-F1
#
_entry.id   AF-A0A533WL33-F1
#
_cell.length_a   1.000
_cell.length_b   1.000
_cell.length_c   1.000
_cell.angle_alpha   90.00
_cell.angle_beta   90.00
_cell.angle_gamma   90.00
#
_symmetry.space_group_name_H-M   'P 1'
#
loop_
_entity.id
_entity.type
_entity.pdbx_description
1 polymer ?
#
loop_
_entity_poly.entity_id
_entity_poly.type
_entity_poly.pdbx_seq_one_letter_code
_entity_poly.pdbx_strand_id
1 'polypeptide(L)'
;MSKTAPEPKEFHTESKEIHAVYKHNVDRFFDEVEKSIPQYLQSITNLQRSYIAAWQKATESAISINREFATKAGINTSVPAAMVKVVNDTTEEIIKAQAIENKVVLAAIDATQQAINTFNENAKLFTGINQGVLQYWIQACTPTRN
;
A
#
# COMPACT_ATOMS: atom_id res chain seq x y z
N MET A 1 55.92 -32.58 -41.01
CA MET A 1 54.84 -31.57 -40.89
C MET A 1 54.01 -31.90 -39.66
N SER A 2 54.39 -31.37 -38.50
CA SER A 2 53.59 -31.51 -37.27
C SER A 2 52.49 -30.45 -37.29
N LYS A 3 51.23 -30.89 -37.37
CA LYS A 3 50.08 -30.03 -37.12
C LYS A 3 49.92 -29.90 -35.61
N THR A 4 50.26 -28.72 -35.08
CA THR A 4 49.96 -28.33 -33.71
C THR A 4 48.45 -28.24 -33.54
N ALA A 5 47.91 -28.90 -32.51
CA ALA A 5 46.51 -28.75 -32.12
C ALA A 5 46.23 -27.29 -31.70
N PRO A 6 45.03 -26.75 -31.98
CA PRO A 6 44.67 -25.41 -31.50
C PRO A 6 44.50 -25.45 -29.98
N GLU A 7 45.13 -24.51 -29.29
CA GLU A 7 44.97 -24.33 -27.84
C GLU A 7 43.49 -24.13 -27.46
N PRO A 8 43.07 -24.58 -26.26
CA PRO A 8 41.71 -24.35 -25.79
C PRO A 8 41.50 -22.85 -25.60
N LYS A 9 40.47 -22.30 -26.26
CA LYS A 9 39.97 -20.96 -25.93
C LYS A 9 39.49 -21.01 -24.49
N GLU A 10 40.18 -20.32 -23.60
CA GLU A 10 39.68 -20.04 -22.26
C GLU A 10 38.34 -19.30 -22.40
N PHE A 11 37.24 -19.99 -22.09
CA PHE A 11 36.00 -19.33 -21.77
C PHE A 11 36.18 -18.68 -20.41
N HIS A 12 36.56 -17.39 -20.42
CA HIS A 12 36.38 -16.54 -19.25
C HIS A 12 34.88 -16.45 -18.95
N THR A 13 34.38 -17.41 -18.20
CA THR A 13 33.12 -17.25 -17.49
C THR A 13 33.44 -16.29 -16.37
N GLU A 14 33.03 -15.02 -16.51
CA GLU A 14 32.92 -14.13 -15.35
C GLU A 14 32.05 -14.84 -14.31
N SER A 15 32.70 -15.48 -13.34
CA SER A 15 32.04 -16.09 -12.20
C SER A 15 31.45 -14.94 -11.38
N LYS A 16 30.20 -14.57 -11.65
CA LYS A 16 29.48 -13.61 -10.82
C LYS A 16 29.23 -14.25 -9.47
N GLU A 17 29.69 -13.62 -8.40
CA GLU A 17 29.39 -14.08 -7.05
C GLU A 17 27.88 -14.23 -6.86
N ILE A 18 27.45 -15.42 -6.41
CA ILE A 18 26.03 -15.77 -6.30
C ILE A 18 25.24 -14.78 -5.41
N HIS A 19 25.90 -14.20 -4.41
CA HIS A 19 25.33 -13.16 -3.54
C HIS A 19 25.02 -11.86 -4.31
N ALA A 20 25.87 -11.46 -5.25
CA ALA A 20 25.66 -10.29 -6.08
C ALA A 20 24.50 -10.50 -7.07
N VAL A 21 24.38 -11.71 -7.62
CA VAL A 21 23.24 -12.09 -8.48
C VAL A 21 21.93 -12.07 -7.69
N TYR A 22 21.92 -12.62 -6.48
CA TYR A 22 20.76 -12.60 -5.60
C TYR A 22 20.34 -11.17 -5.24
N LYS A 23 21.30 -10.34 -4.81
CA LYS A 23 21.06 -8.94 -4.48
C LYS A 23 20.46 -8.16 -5.65
N HIS A 24 21.04 -8.29 -6.85
CA HIS A 24 20.53 -7.61 -8.04
C HIS A 24 19.07 -7.99 -8.35
N ASN A 25 18.69 -9.26 -8.19
CA ASN A 25 17.31 -9.70 -8.43
C ASN A 25 16.34 -9.19 -7.37
N VAL A 26 16.75 -9.16 -6.10
CA VAL A 26 15.96 -8.60 -5.00
C VAL A 26 15.75 -7.10 -5.18
N ASP A 27 16.82 -6.35 -5.45
CA ASP A 27 16.75 -4.90 -5.68
C ASP A 27 15.82 -4.60 -6.86
N ARG A 28 15.97 -5.31 -7.99
CA ARG A 28 15.09 -5.18 -9.16
C ARG A 28 13.63 -5.48 -8.85
N PHE A 29 13.34 -6.50 -8.03
CA PHE A 29 11.97 -6.82 -7.65
C PHE A 29 11.32 -5.66 -6.89
N PHE A 30 12.01 -5.10 -5.89
CA PHE A 30 11.48 -3.99 -5.11
C PHE A 30 11.33 -2.70 -5.93
N ASP A 31 12.27 -2.41 -6.84
CA ASP A 31 12.17 -1.27 -7.77
C ASP A 31 10.92 -1.36 -8.65
N GLU A 32 10.63 -2.54 -9.21
CA GLU A 32 9.44 -2.73 -10.05
C GLU A 32 8.14 -2.62 -9.24
N VAL A 33 8.13 -3.12 -8.00
CA VAL A 33 7.01 -2.92 -7.07
C VAL A 33 6.81 -1.44 -6.77
N GLU A 34 7.87 -0.69 -6.50
CA GLU A 34 7.78 0.75 -6.19
C GLU A 34 7.21 1.56 -7.36
N LYS A 35 7.64 1.25 -8.60
CA LYS A 35 7.10 1.89 -9.83
C LYS A 35 5.59 1.68 -10.02
N SER A 36 5.03 0.60 -9.46
CA SER A 36 3.60 0.30 -9.56
C SER A 36 2.72 1.09 -8.57
N ILE A 37 3.30 1.63 -7.49
CA ILE A 37 2.57 2.33 -6.43
C ILE A 37 1.69 3.48 -6.97
N PRO A 38 2.20 4.39 -7.84
CA PRO A 38 1.38 5.48 -8.37
C PRO A 38 0.15 4.99 -9.15
N GLN A 39 0.29 3.88 -9.89
CA GLN A 39 -0.81 3.30 -10.67
C GLN A 39 -1.92 2.74 -9.78
N TYR A 40 -1.55 2.06 -8.68
CA TYR A 40 -2.50 1.59 -7.69
C TYR A 40 -3.23 2.74 -6.99
N LEU A 41 -2.50 3.76 -6.54
CA LEU A 41 -3.10 4.94 -5.89
C LEU A 41 -4.09 5.66 -6.81
N GLN A 42 -3.72 5.84 -8.08
CA GLN A 42 -4.60 6.45 -9.08
C GLN A 42 -5.85 5.59 -9.31
N SER A 43 -5.71 4.27 -9.41
CA SER A 43 -6.83 3.34 -9.65
C SER A 43 -7.81 3.33 -8.49
N ILE A 44 -7.32 3.29 -7.25
CA ILE A 44 -8.13 3.39 -6.03
C ILE A 44 -8.89 4.72 -6.01
N THR A 45 -8.19 5.83 -6.28
CA THR A 45 -8.80 7.18 -6.32
C THR A 45 -9.89 7.27 -7.38
N ASN A 46 -9.65 6.71 -8.57
CA ASN A 46 -10.63 6.67 -9.64
C ASN A 46 -11.87 5.87 -9.25
N LEU A 47 -11.68 4.70 -8.64
CA LEU A 47 -12.79 3.87 -8.14
C LEU A 47 -13.64 4.63 -7.11
N GLN A 48 -13.01 5.28 -6.14
CA GLN A 48 -13.70 6.10 -5.14
C GLN A 48 -14.55 7.21 -5.79
N ARG A 49 -13.97 7.93 -6.76
CA ARG A 49 -14.69 9.00 -7.49
C ARG A 49 -15.87 8.45 -8.29
N SER A 50 -15.69 7.35 -9.01
CA SER A 50 -16.76 6.70 -9.77
C SER A 50 -17.89 6.19 -8.87
N TYR A 51 -17.57 5.62 -7.72
CA TYR A 51 -18.55 5.17 -6.74
C TYR A 51 -19.40 6.34 -6.21
N ILE A 52 -18.77 7.44 -5.80
CA ILE A 52 -19.48 8.64 -5.32
C ILE A 52 -20.40 9.19 -6.42
N ALA A 53 -19.89 9.34 -7.64
CA ALA A 53 -20.68 9.84 -8.77
C ALA A 53 -21.88 8.93 -9.09
N ALA A 54 -21.70 7.62 -9.04
CA ALA A 54 -22.77 6.66 -9.28
C ALA A 54 -23.88 6.76 -8.22
N TRP A 55 -23.51 6.86 -6.94
CA TRP A 55 -24.47 7.03 -5.84
C TRP A 55 -25.22 8.36 -5.88
N GLN A 56 -24.53 9.45 -6.21
CA GLN A 56 -25.16 10.76 -6.43
C GLN A 56 -26.22 10.67 -7.52
N LYS A 57 -25.84 10.14 -8.70
CA LYS A 57 -26.76 9.96 -9.82
C LYS A 57 -27.95 9.05 -9.49
N ALA A 58 -27.71 7.95 -8.78
CA ALA A 58 -28.77 7.04 -8.36
C ALA A 58 -29.76 7.72 -7.41
N THR A 59 -29.25 8.52 -6.45
CA THR A 59 -30.07 9.29 -5.50
C THR A 59 -30.90 10.35 -6.22
N GLU A 60 -30.30 11.13 -7.12
CA GLU A 60 -31.00 12.12 -7.94
C GLU A 60 -32.10 11.48 -8.79
N SER A 61 -31.80 10.33 -9.42
CA SER A 61 -32.77 9.58 -10.20
C SER A 61 -33.93 9.08 -9.35
N ALA A 62 -33.65 8.53 -8.16
CA ALA A 62 -34.67 8.07 -7.23
C ALA A 62 -35.57 9.23 -6.76
N ILE A 63 -34.99 10.39 -6.43
CA ILE A 63 -35.75 11.60 -6.07
C ILE A 63 -36.65 12.04 -7.23
N SER A 64 -36.12 12.05 -8.46
CA SER A 64 -36.87 12.41 -9.66
C SER A 64 -38.08 11.49 -9.88
N ILE A 65 -37.87 10.17 -9.81
CA ILE A 65 -38.93 9.16 -9.97
C ILE A 65 -39.99 9.32 -8.87
N ASN A 66 -39.57 9.49 -7.61
CA ASN A 66 -40.50 9.71 -6.50
C ASN A 66 -41.33 10.99 -6.70
N ARG A 67 -40.71 12.08 -7.18
CA ARG A 67 -41.42 13.33 -7.48
C ARG A 67 -42.42 13.17 -8.61
N GLU A 68 -42.04 12.48 -9.68
CA GLU A 68 -42.94 12.19 -10.81
C GLU A 68 -44.13 11.34 -10.37
N PHE A 69 -43.89 10.29 -9.59
CA PHE A 69 -44.92 9.44 -9.03
C PHE A 69 -45.89 10.23 -8.14
N ALA A 70 -45.38 11.01 -7.18
CA ALA A 70 -46.21 11.81 -6.27
C ALA A 70 -47.08 12.81 -7.04
N THR A 71 -46.50 13.46 -8.08
CA THR A 71 -47.22 14.39 -8.94
C THR A 71 -48.37 13.69 -9.69
N LYS A 72 -48.11 12.53 -10.31
CA LYS A 72 -49.13 11.78 -11.06
C LYS A 72 -50.23 11.19 -10.16
N ALA A 73 -49.86 10.80 -8.94
CA ALA A 73 -50.79 10.24 -7.95
C ALA A 73 -51.57 11.31 -7.16
N GLY A 74 -51.28 12.61 -7.37
CA GLY A 74 -51.90 13.69 -6.62
C GLY A 74 -51.51 13.73 -5.14
N ILE A 75 -50.37 13.13 -4.77
CA ILE A 75 -49.89 13.07 -3.39
C ILE A 75 -49.28 14.42 -3.02
N ASN A 76 -49.79 15.03 -1.94
CA ASN A 76 -49.18 16.21 -1.35
C ASN A 76 -47.84 15.84 -0.68
N THR A 77 -46.75 16.40 -1.18
CA THR A 77 -45.39 16.16 -0.67
C THR A 77 -44.93 17.19 0.36
N SER A 78 -45.80 18.11 0.77
CA SER A 78 -45.49 19.01 1.89
C SER A 78 -45.43 18.23 3.20
N VAL A 79 -44.35 18.44 3.94
CA VAL A 79 -44.10 17.78 5.23
C VAL A 79 -44.04 18.82 6.34
N PRO A 80 -44.40 18.47 7.59
CA PRO A 80 -44.27 19.37 8.74
C PRO A 80 -42.80 19.77 8.98
N ALA A 81 -42.59 20.94 9.59
CA ALA A 81 -41.24 21.43 9.93
C ALA A 81 -40.43 20.44 10.79
N ALA A 82 -41.10 19.68 11.66
CA ALA A 82 -40.46 18.62 12.46
C ALA A 82 -39.81 17.54 11.58
N MET A 83 -40.45 17.14 10.47
CA MET A 83 -39.90 16.15 9.56
C MET A 83 -38.70 16.70 8.77
N VAL A 84 -38.76 17.98 8.35
CA VAL A 84 -37.61 18.67 7.72
C VAL A 84 -36.42 18.68 8.67
N LYS A 85 -36.64 19.00 9.95
CA LYS A 85 -35.60 18.99 10.97
C LYS A 85 -34.98 17.61 11.13
N VAL A 86 -35.79 16.54 11.22
CA VAL A 86 -35.27 15.16 11.34
C VAL A 86 -34.39 14.78 10.15
N VAL A 87 -34.79 15.11 8.92
CA VAL A 87 -34.00 14.81 7.72
C VAL A 87 -32.65 15.56 7.75
N ASN A 88 -32.66 16.84 8.11
CA ASN A 88 -31.44 17.65 8.20
C ASN A 88 -30.51 17.13 9.31
N ASP A 89 -31.04 16.92 10.52
CA ASP A 89 -30.26 16.43 11.67
C ASP A 89 -29.65 15.04 11.35
N THR A 90 -30.42 14.14 10.72
CA THR A 90 -29.92 12.82 10.31
C THR A 90 -28.79 12.96 9.29
N THR A 91 -28.93 13.88 8.33
CA THR A 91 -27.89 14.14 7.33
C THR A 91 -26.61 14.67 7.98
N GLU A 92 -26.73 15.58 8.93
CA GLU A 92 -25.58 16.10 9.69
C GLU A 92 -24.88 15.01 10.50
N GLU A 93 -25.63 14.14 11.17
CA GLU A 93 -25.06 13.02 11.93
C GLU A 93 -24.35 12.00 11.03
N ILE A 94 -24.88 11.70 9.84
CA ILE A 94 -24.19 10.86 8.85
C ILE A 94 -22.85 11.48 8.44
N ILE A 95 -22.82 12.79 8.17
CA ILE A 95 -21.58 13.50 7.81
C ILE A 95 -20.56 13.46 8.97
N LYS A 96 -21.01 13.66 10.21
CA LYS A 96 -20.13 13.55 11.40
C LYS A 96 -19.58 12.14 11.59
N ALA A 97 -20.43 11.12 11.44
CA ALA A 97 -20.01 9.72 11.53
C ALA A 97 -18.94 9.39 10.49
N GLN A 98 -19.15 9.78 9.23
CA GLN A 98 -18.17 9.57 8.17
C GLN A 98 -16.83 10.29 8.45
N ALA A 99 -16.87 11.48 9.04
CA ALA A 99 -15.65 12.19 9.45
C ALA A 99 -14.90 11.46 10.57
N ILE A 100 -15.60 10.81 11.50
CA ILE A 100 -14.99 9.99 12.57
C ILE A 100 -14.38 8.72 11.97
N GLU A 101 -15.11 8.02 11.10
CA GLU A 101 -14.60 6.83 10.40
C GLU A 101 -13.30 7.12 9.64
N ASN A 102 -13.26 8.24 8.90
CA ASN A 102 -12.06 8.67 8.19
C ASN A 102 -10.87 8.88 9.14
N LYS A 103 -11.08 9.51 10.31
CA LYS A 103 -10.02 9.70 11.31
C LYS A 103 -9.50 8.37 11.86
N VAL A 104 -10.39 7.42 12.11
CA VAL A 104 -10.01 6.07 12.61
C VAL A 104 -9.18 5.34 11.56
N VAL A 105 -9.60 5.35 10.30
CA VAL A 105 -8.85 4.74 9.20
C VAL A 105 -7.45 5.37 9.06
N LEU A 106 -7.35 6.70 9.10
CA LEU A 106 -6.06 7.40 9.04
C LEU A 106 -5.16 7.07 10.23
N ALA A 107 -5.70 7.04 11.45
CA ALA A 107 -4.94 6.66 12.63
C ALA A 107 -4.41 5.22 12.55
N ALA A 108 -5.19 4.29 11.99
CA ALA A 108 -4.76 2.91 11.77
C ALA A 108 -3.64 2.82 10.73
N ILE A 109 -3.70 3.63 9.66
CA ILE A 109 -2.62 3.75 8.66
C ILE A 109 -1.35 4.27 9.34
N ASP A 110 -1.44 5.35 10.11
CA ASP A 110 -0.30 5.94 10.81
C ASP A 110 0.35 4.96 11.81
N ALA A 111 -0.46 4.23 12.57
CA ALA A 111 0.03 3.21 13.50
C ALA A 111 0.74 2.06 12.77
N THR A 112 0.20 1.64 11.62
CA THR A 112 0.83 0.61 10.77
C THR A 112 2.18 1.09 10.24
N GLN A 113 2.26 2.35 9.81
CA GLN A 113 3.50 2.97 9.35
C GLN A 113 4.55 3.03 10.47
N GLN A 114 4.15 3.38 11.69
CA GLN A 114 5.04 3.37 12.85
C GLN A 114 5.54 1.96 13.20
N ALA A 115 4.67 0.94 13.11
CA ALA A 115 5.07 -0.45 13.34
C ALA A 115 6.10 -0.93 12.31
N ILE A 116 5.93 -0.57 11.03
CA ILE A 116 6.91 -0.84 9.97
C ILE A 116 8.25 -0.15 10.26
N ASN A 117 8.21 1.13 10.64
CA ASN A 117 9.42 1.88 10.98
C ASN A 117 10.16 1.24 12.17
N THR A 118 9.43 0.85 13.21
CA THR A 118 9.97 0.16 14.39
C THR A 118 10.61 -1.18 14.01
N PHE A 119 9.95 -1.97 13.15
CA PHE A 119 10.52 -3.22 12.65
C PHE A 119 11.84 -2.99 11.89
N ASN A 120 11.89 -1.97 11.02
CA ASN A 120 13.08 -1.62 10.27
C ASN A 120 14.24 -1.16 11.19
N GLU A 121 13.94 -0.40 12.24
CA GLU A 121 14.93 -0.02 13.26
C GLU A 121 15.44 -1.24 14.04
N ASN A 122 14.56 -2.15 14.46
CA ASN A 122 14.94 -3.38 15.14
C ASN A 122 15.80 -4.31 14.27
N ALA A 123 15.51 -4.40 12.96
CA ALA A 123 16.33 -5.16 12.02
C ALA A 123 17.76 -4.60 11.93
N LYS A 124 17.93 -3.26 11.95
CA LYS A 124 19.26 -2.61 11.99
C LYS A 124 20.00 -2.89 13.30
N LEU A 125 19.30 -2.95 14.42
CA LEU A 125 19.91 -3.31 15.71
C LEU A 125 20.37 -4.78 15.70
N PHE A 126 19.59 -5.68 15.10
CA PHE A 126 19.93 -7.11 15.00
C PHE A 126 21.16 -7.36 14.11
N THR A 127 21.33 -6.62 13.02
CA THR A 127 22.56 -6.69 12.21
C THR A 127 23.78 -6.19 12.99
N GLY A 128 23.64 -5.14 13.81
CA GLY A 128 24.69 -4.67 14.71
C GLY A 128 25.08 -5.68 15.79
N ILE A 129 24.11 -6.36 16.41
CA ILE A 129 24.36 -7.42 17.40
C ILE A 129 25.05 -8.62 16.73
N ASN A 130 24.61 -9.02 15.53
CA ASN A 130 25.25 -10.10 14.78
C ASN A 130 26.70 -9.79 14.44
N GLN A 131 27.07 -8.53 14.17
CA GLN A 131 28.47 -8.15 13.98
C GLN A 131 29.29 -8.33 15.26
N GLY A 132 28.76 -7.94 16.42
CA GLY A 132 29.44 -8.14 17.71
C GLY A 132 29.63 -9.62 18.07
N VAL A 133 28.62 -10.45 17.82
CA VAL A 133 28.68 -11.90 18.01
C VAL A 133 29.64 -12.56 17.02
N LEU A 134 29.62 -12.14 15.74
CA LEU A 134 30.54 -12.64 14.72
C LEU A 134 31.99 -12.29 15.06
N GLN A 135 32.26 -11.07 15.52
CA GLN A 135 33.58 -10.64 15.98
C GLN A 135 34.04 -11.47 17.19
N TYR A 136 33.15 -11.73 18.15
CA TYR A 136 33.43 -12.60 19.29
C TYR A 136 33.80 -14.03 18.85
N TRP A 137 33.06 -14.62 17.91
CA TRP A 137 33.38 -15.95 17.37
C TRP A 137 34.69 -15.97 16.56
N ILE A 138 34.98 -14.93 15.79
CA ILE A 138 36.26 -14.79 15.08
C ILE A 138 37.41 -14.73 16.08
N GLN A 139 37.28 -13.94 17.16
CA GLN A 139 38.30 -13.87 18.22
C GLN A 139 38.46 -15.19 18.97
N ALA A 140 37.36 -15.88 19.27
CA ALA A 140 37.39 -17.19 19.95
C ALA A 140 38.01 -18.30 19.09
N CYS A 141 37.84 -18.24 17.76
CA CYS A 141 38.34 -19.24 16.82
C CYS A 141 39.71 -18.92 16.20
N THR A 142 40.26 -17.72 16.42
CA THR A 142 41.58 -17.35 15.93
C THR A 142 42.61 -17.48 17.06
N PRO A 143 43.67 -18.29 16.93
CA PRO A 143 44.64 -18.47 18.00
C PRO A 143 45.40 -17.16 18.26
N THR A 144 45.52 -16.75 19.53
CA THR A 144 46.40 -15.65 19.92
C THR A 144 47.84 -16.09 19.68
N ARG A 145 48.46 -15.58 18.62
CA ARG A 145 49.86 -15.84 18.32
C ARG A 145 50.73 -15.01 19.28
N ASN A 146 51.16 -15.63 20.37
CA ASN A 146 52.28 -15.16 21.20
C ASN A 146 53.60 -15.29 20.45
#